data_AF-A0A520WY29-F1
#
_entry.id   AF-A0A520WY29-F1
#
_cell.length_a   1.000
_cell.length_b   1.000
_cell.length_c   1.000
_cell.angle_alpha   90.00
_cell.angle_beta   90.00
_cell.angle_gamma   90.00
#
_symmetry.space_group_name_H-M   'P 1'
#
loop_
_entity.id
_entity.type
_entity.pdbx_description
1 polymer ?
#
loop_
_entity_poly.entity_id
_entity_poly.type
_entity_poly.pdbx_seq_one_letter_code
_entity_poly.pdbx_strand_id
1 'polypeptide(L)'
;MFFVVDQDKEVSPQHLARVWEHLWAMRDLAPVRAMLPTAVSSPCPLLPSEATNAVLVAELMPVPGESAWAPVEVDLSRFLDAKGHLRLAPLGAVLRAAVDKGEQWHDAAAWGSAAQRTDSLVNRRLSIFIRGWGDVVAASQGDPASLATLRKLQQLARHIVAVLTERSRALAGRNGHCSAYEVAGAQVHKHGSEMNERWRRAVDSTALRHRNLLTLSPWDVFPREQAADYRYINLLPVLACANSVSFRRDVDICHWNVKEFKGFFERVDAILRCSSETRLIAKQV
;
A
#
# COMPACT_ATOMS: atom_id res chain seq x y z
N MET A 1 19.75 10.11 3.11
CA MET A 1 19.10 11.39 2.77
C MET A 1 17.97 11.07 1.81
N PHE A 2 16.74 11.45 2.16
CA PHE A 2 15.56 11.22 1.32
C PHE A 2 15.16 12.54 0.68
N PHE A 3 14.74 12.51 -0.59
CA PHE A 3 14.18 13.67 -1.25
C PHE A 3 12.69 13.40 -1.49
N VAL A 4 11.84 14.22 -0.87
CA VAL A 4 10.40 14.21 -1.12
C VAL A 4 10.13 15.17 -2.28
N VAL A 5 9.54 14.66 -3.35
CA VAL A 5 9.14 15.47 -4.50
C VAL A 5 7.71 15.96 -4.26
N ASP A 6 7.56 17.19 -3.80
CA ASP A 6 6.27 17.84 -3.68
C ASP A 6 5.92 18.54 -5.00
N GLN A 7 4.99 17.96 -5.77
CA GLN A 7 4.58 18.51 -7.07
C GLN A 7 3.66 19.73 -6.96
N ASP A 8 3.14 20.03 -5.76
CA ASP A 8 2.13 21.07 -5.55
C ASP A 8 2.75 22.43 -5.15
N LYS A 9 4.07 22.47 -4.92
CA LYS A 9 4.77 23.74 -4.75
C LYS A 9 4.95 24.40 -6.10
N GLU A 10 4.50 25.66 -6.22
CA GLU A 10 4.77 26.51 -7.37
C GLU A 10 6.28 26.72 -7.51
N VAL A 11 6.89 25.90 -8.35
CA VAL A 11 8.31 25.96 -8.70
C VAL A 11 8.40 26.21 -10.19
N SER A 12 9.33 27.06 -10.62
CA SER A 12 9.50 27.33 -12.05
C SER A 12 9.79 26.02 -12.82
N PRO A 13 9.27 25.86 -14.05
CA PRO A 13 9.46 24.63 -14.83
C PRO A 13 10.93 24.23 -15.01
N GLN A 14 11.82 25.21 -15.10
CA GLN A 14 13.28 25.01 -15.21
C GLN A 14 13.87 24.42 -13.92
N HIS A 15 13.41 24.85 -12.74
CA HIS A 15 13.84 24.27 -11.47
C HIS A 15 13.31 22.84 -11.31
N LEU A 16 12.05 22.57 -11.69
CA LEU A 16 11.50 21.20 -11.68
C LEU A 16 12.29 20.26 -12.58
N ALA A 17 12.65 20.69 -13.79
CA ALA A 17 13.49 19.89 -14.70
C ALA A 17 14.85 19.53 -14.06
N ARG A 18 15.52 20.51 -13.45
CA ARG A 18 16.79 20.30 -12.73
C ARG A 18 16.64 19.32 -11.57
N VAL A 19 15.55 19.38 -10.80
CA VAL A 19 15.32 18.42 -9.70
C VAL A 19 15.24 17.00 -10.24
N TRP A 20 14.50 16.77 -11.32
CA TRP A 20 14.40 15.45 -11.94
C TRP A 20 15.73 14.95 -12.51
N GLU A 21 16.53 15.82 -13.12
CA GLU A 21 17.89 15.48 -13.57
C GLU A 21 18.79 15.05 -12.41
N HIS A 22 18.74 15.76 -11.27
CA HIS A 22 19.50 15.40 -10.08
C HIS A 22 19.03 14.09 -9.47
N LEU A 23 17.72 13.88 -9.35
CA LEU A 23 17.17 12.61 -8.85
C LEU A 23 17.54 11.44 -9.75
N TRP A 24 17.51 11.64 -11.07
CA TRP A 24 17.95 10.66 -12.05
C TRP A 24 19.44 10.34 -11.90
N ALA A 25 20.30 11.35 -11.75
CA ALA A 25 21.73 11.17 -11.54
C ALA A 25 22.04 10.40 -10.24
N MET A 26 21.21 10.57 -9.20
CA MET A 26 21.40 9.92 -7.90
C MET A 26 20.67 8.57 -7.74
N ARG A 27 19.92 8.10 -8.75
CA ARG A 27 18.96 6.98 -8.61
C ARG A 27 19.57 5.68 -8.08
N ASP A 28 20.84 5.41 -8.38
CA ASP A 28 21.57 4.20 -7.99
C ASP A 28 22.47 4.44 -6.76
N LEU A 29 22.63 5.69 -6.31
CA LEU A 29 23.44 6.00 -5.13
C LEU A 29 22.70 5.55 -3.87
N ALA A 30 23.28 4.62 -3.12
CA ALA A 30 22.87 4.44 -1.73
C ALA A 30 23.30 5.67 -0.91
N PRO A 31 22.46 6.28 -0.05
CA PRO A 31 21.10 5.89 0.34
C PRO A 31 20.00 6.74 -0.32
N VAL A 32 20.26 7.38 -1.46
CA VAL A 32 19.29 8.29 -2.09
C VAL A 32 18.19 7.48 -2.77
N ARG A 33 16.94 7.75 -2.36
CA ARG A 33 15.74 7.15 -2.93
C ARG A 33 14.68 8.23 -3.12
N ALA A 34 14.11 8.27 -4.32
CA ALA A 34 12.97 9.14 -4.62
C ALA A 34 11.70 8.49 -4.10
N MET A 35 10.91 9.28 -3.36
CA MET A 35 9.63 8.86 -2.78
C MET A 35 8.62 9.98 -3.00
N LEU A 36 7.36 9.60 -3.21
CA LEU A 36 6.28 10.57 -3.33
C LEU A 36 5.68 10.85 -1.95
N PRO A 37 5.15 12.06 -1.71
CA PRO A 37 4.21 12.29 -0.63
C PRO A 37 3.03 11.33 -0.80
N THR A 38 2.71 10.57 0.23
CA THR A 38 1.56 9.66 0.19
C THR A 38 0.68 9.82 1.42
N ALA A 39 -0.54 9.33 1.33
CA ALA A 39 -1.36 9.04 2.48
C ALA A 39 -1.49 7.52 2.63
N VAL A 40 -1.58 7.04 3.86
CA VAL A 40 -1.95 5.66 4.14
C VAL A 40 -3.46 5.58 4.34
N SER A 41 -4.13 4.71 3.60
CA SER A 41 -5.58 4.52 3.65
C SER A 41 -5.96 3.28 4.47
N SER A 42 -7.21 3.23 4.94
CA SER A 42 -7.76 2.03 5.58
C SER A 42 -8.59 1.21 4.58
N PRO A 43 -8.67 -0.13 4.69
CA PRO A 43 -9.69 -0.88 3.96
C PRO A 43 -11.10 -0.63 4.52
N CYS A 44 -11.23 -0.03 5.71
CA CYS A 44 -12.50 0.39 6.28
C CYS A 44 -12.81 1.86 5.92
N PRO A 45 -14.00 2.18 5.39
CA PRO A 45 -14.36 3.54 5.00
C PRO A 45 -14.57 4.48 6.20
N LEU A 46 -14.76 3.96 7.41
CA LEU A 46 -14.97 4.77 8.62
C LEU A 46 -13.69 5.42 9.16
N LEU A 47 -12.52 4.95 8.72
CA LEU A 47 -11.25 5.49 9.15
C LEU A 47 -10.65 6.32 7.99
N PRO A 48 -10.39 7.63 8.22
CA PRO A 48 -9.82 8.48 7.19
C PRO A 48 -8.37 8.08 6.89
N SER A 49 -7.93 8.43 5.68
CA SER A 49 -6.53 8.34 5.30
C SER A 49 -5.66 9.26 6.18
N GLU A 50 -4.43 8.86 6.45
CA GLU A 50 -3.47 9.62 7.26
C GLU A 50 -2.31 10.09 6.39
N ALA A 51 -1.91 11.35 6.57
CA ALA A 51 -0.72 11.89 5.93
C ALA A 51 0.54 11.17 6.45
N THR A 52 1.51 11.00 5.55
CA THR A 52 2.81 10.43 5.90
C THR A 52 3.82 11.55 6.10
N ASN A 53 4.57 11.47 7.20
CA ASN A 53 5.62 12.45 7.55
C ASN A 53 6.90 11.77 8.09
N ALA A 54 6.95 10.43 8.05
CA ALA A 54 8.11 9.62 8.37
C ALA A 54 8.29 8.50 7.33
N VAL A 55 9.40 7.77 7.40
CA VAL A 55 9.70 6.64 6.52
C VAL A 55 10.09 5.44 7.36
N LEU A 56 9.43 4.30 7.13
CA LEU A 56 9.88 3.00 7.61
C LEU A 56 11.06 2.55 6.75
N VAL A 57 12.28 2.79 7.23
CA VAL A 57 13.53 2.70 6.45
C VAL A 57 13.72 1.34 5.79
N ALA A 58 13.47 0.24 6.51
CA ALA A 58 13.66 -1.13 5.99
C ALA A 58 12.82 -1.42 4.74
N GLU A 59 11.61 -0.85 4.68
CA GLU A 59 10.67 -1.08 3.57
C GLU A 59 10.59 0.10 2.60
N LEU A 60 11.32 1.20 2.85
CA LEU A 60 11.19 2.46 2.12
C LEU A 60 9.72 2.87 1.92
N MET A 61 8.94 2.75 2.99
CA MET A 61 7.51 3.03 3.00
C MET A 61 7.26 4.35 3.75
N PRO A 62 6.62 5.37 3.12
CA PRO A 62 6.14 6.54 3.84
C PRO A 62 5.05 6.12 4.84
N VAL A 63 5.15 6.60 6.07
CA VAL A 63 4.26 6.25 7.18
C VAL A 63 3.93 7.47 8.04
N PRO A 64 2.83 7.44 8.82
CA PRO A 64 2.64 8.41 9.90
C PRO A 64 3.79 8.33 10.90
N GLY A 65 4.20 9.47 11.45
CA GLY A 65 5.30 9.58 12.41
C GLY A 65 5.02 8.75 13.65
N GLU A 66 6.07 8.10 14.18
CA GLU A 66 5.98 7.24 15.37
C GLU A 66 4.93 6.11 15.25
N SER A 67 4.53 5.72 14.04
CA SER A 67 3.59 4.62 13.85
C SER A 67 4.29 3.25 13.90
N ALA A 68 3.55 2.26 14.38
CA ALA A 68 3.99 0.88 14.55
C ALA A 68 3.40 0.00 13.45
N TRP A 69 4.26 -0.49 12.58
CA TRP A 69 3.88 -1.34 11.45
C TRP A 69 4.45 -2.73 11.62
N ALA A 70 3.61 -3.74 11.37
CA ALA A 70 4.02 -5.12 11.27
C ALA A 70 4.17 -5.53 9.79
N PRO A 71 5.37 -5.41 9.17
CA PRO A 71 5.65 -5.96 7.85
C PRO A 71 5.63 -7.49 7.79
N VAL A 72 4.95 -8.02 6.76
CA VAL A 72 5.03 -9.43 6.37
C VAL A 72 5.04 -9.50 4.84
N GLU A 73 6.08 -10.12 4.27
CA GLU A 73 6.21 -10.24 2.82
C GLU A 73 5.58 -11.53 2.27
N VAL A 74 4.86 -11.42 1.15
CA VAL A 74 4.35 -12.56 0.37
C VAL A 74 4.74 -12.38 -1.09
N ASP A 75 5.50 -13.34 -1.60
CA ASP A 75 5.99 -13.35 -2.98
C ASP A 75 5.07 -14.19 -3.87
N LEU A 76 4.43 -13.55 -4.86
CA LEU A 76 3.50 -14.21 -5.78
C LEU A 76 4.17 -15.29 -6.65
N SER A 77 5.45 -15.15 -6.97
CA SER A 77 6.17 -16.10 -7.83
C SER A 77 6.20 -17.52 -7.25
N ARG A 78 6.19 -17.64 -5.91
CA ARG A 78 6.19 -18.93 -5.19
C ARG A 78 4.91 -19.74 -5.41
N PHE A 79 3.86 -19.10 -5.92
CA PHE A 79 2.55 -19.72 -6.15
C PHE A 79 2.30 -20.01 -7.63
N LEU A 80 3.22 -19.69 -8.52
CA LEU A 80 3.15 -20.05 -9.92
C LEU A 80 3.28 -21.57 -10.09
N ASP A 81 2.49 -22.13 -11.00
CA ASP A 81 2.66 -23.49 -11.50
C ASP A 81 3.62 -23.50 -12.72
N ALA A 82 3.90 -24.70 -13.24
CA ALA A 82 4.77 -24.88 -14.41
C ALA A 82 4.23 -24.23 -15.70
N LYS A 83 2.96 -23.78 -15.72
CA LYS A 83 2.33 -23.08 -16.83
C LYS A 83 2.23 -21.57 -16.59
N GLY A 84 2.81 -21.06 -15.50
CA GLY A 84 2.75 -19.65 -15.15
C GLY A 84 1.41 -19.20 -14.57
N HIS A 85 0.55 -20.13 -14.12
CA HIS A 85 -0.70 -19.78 -13.45
C HIS A 85 -0.54 -19.75 -11.93
N LEU A 86 -1.19 -18.78 -11.29
CA LEU A 86 -1.22 -18.70 -9.83
C LEU A 86 -2.14 -19.74 -9.21
N ARG A 87 -1.59 -20.52 -8.27
CA ARG A 87 -2.36 -21.42 -7.41
C ARG A 87 -3.04 -20.60 -6.31
N LEU A 88 -4.29 -20.19 -6.55
CA LEU A 88 -5.03 -19.27 -5.67
C LEU A 88 -5.33 -19.84 -4.27
N ALA A 89 -5.62 -21.14 -4.17
CA ALA A 89 -5.92 -21.77 -2.87
C ALA A 89 -4.73 -21.70 -1.88
N PRO A 90 -3.51 -22.15 -2.24
CA PRO A 90 -2.35 -22.01 -1.34
C PRO A 90 -1.96 -20.54 -1.12
N LEU A 91 -2.10 -19.66 -2.12
CA LEU A 91 -1.90 -18.22 -1.94
C LEU A 91 -2.84 -17.67 -0.86
N GLY A 92 -4.13 -17.98 -0.93
CA GLY A 92 -5.13 -17.57 0.05
C GLY A 92 -4.81 -18.05 1.47
N ALA A 93 -4.31 -19.28 1.62
CA ALA A 93 -3.86 -19.80 2.91
C ALA A 93 -2.68 -19.01 3.48
N VAL A 94 -1.67 -18.70 2.65
CA VAL A 94 -0.50 -17.92 3.07
C VAL A 94 -0.87 -16.47 3.39
N LEU A 95 -1.77 -15.84 2.63
CA LEU A 95 -2.26 -14.49 2.94
C LEU A 95 -2.96 -14.43 4.29
N ARG A 96 -3.80 -15.43 4.62
CA ARG A 96 -4.44 -15.52 5.95
C ARG A 96 -3.41 -15.70 7.06
N ALA A 97 -2.44 -16.58 6.86
CA ALA A 97 -1.35 -16.80 7.81
C ALA A 97 -0.48 -15.54 7.99
N ALA A 98 -0.29 -14.75 6.93
CA ALA A 98 0.44 -13.49 7.00
C ALA A 98 -0.28 -12.46 7.89
N VAL A 99 -1.62 -12.35 7.79
CA VAL A 99 -2.43 -11.52 8.70
C VAL A 99 -2.30 -12.01 10.14
N ASP A 100 -2.39 -13.32 10.38
CA ASP A 100 -2.25 -13.89 11.73
C ASP A 100 -0.87 -13.64 12.33
N LYS A 101 0.19 -13.78 11.53
CA LYS A 101 1.56 -13.50 11.95
C LYS A 101 1.74 -12.03 12.30
N GLY A 102 1.20 -11.12 11.48
CA GLY A 102 1.23 -9.69 11.74
C GLY A 102 0.49 -9.31 13.02
N GLU A 103 -0.70 -9.90 13.24
CA GLU A 103 -1.49 -9.73 14.46
C GLU A 103 -0.71 -10.15 15.71
N GLN A 104 -0.11 -11.34 15.69
CA GLN A 104 0.69 -11.85 16.82
C GLN A 104 1.91 -10.96 17.09
N TRP A 105 2.50 -10.40 16.04
CA TRP A 105 3.68 -9.57 16.20
C TRP A 105 3.37 -8.26 16.94
N HIS A 106 2.18 -7.68 16.79
CA HIS A 106 1.79 -6.49 17.56
C HIS A 106 1.85 -6.68 19.07
N ASP A 107 1.62 -7.91 19.55
CA ASP A 107 1.62 -8.25 20.96
C ASP A 107 3.02 -8.68 21.45
N ALA A 108 3.85 -9.23 20.57
CA ALA A 108 5.20 -9.70 20.89
C ALA A 108 6.32 -8.67 20.65
N ALA A 109 6.08 -7.62 19.86
CA ALA A 109 7.10 -6.67 19.44
C ALA A 109 7.58 -5.75 20.59
N ALA A 110 8.90 -5.58 20.69
CA ALA A 110 9.52 -4.54 21.48
C ALA A 110 9.57 -3.23 20.66
N TRP A 111 8.50 -2.44 20.70
CA TRP A 111 8.42 -1.17 19.97
C TRP A 111 9.44 -0.14 20.50
N GLY A 112 10.05 0.60 19.57
CA GLY A 112 11.19 1.49 19.83
C GLY A 112 10.86 2.74 20.64
N SER A 113 9.59 3.15 20.69
CA SER A 113 9.13 4.28 21.49
C SER A 113 7.80 4.01 22.19
N ALA A 114 7.46 4.82 23.20
CA ALA A 114 6.15 4.77 23.85
C ALA A 114 5.02 5.14 22.88
N ALA A 115 5.27 6.09 21.95
CA ALA A 115 4.32 6.48 20.92
C ALA A 115 4.02 5.31 19.97
N GLN A 116 5.05 4.58 19.53
CA GLN A 116 4.88 3.36 18.73
C GLN A 116 4.10 2.26 19.47
N ARG A 117 4.36 2.06 20.77
CA ARG A 117 3.56 1.12 21.58
C ARG A 117 2.08 1.49 21.57
N THR A 118 1.76 2.77 21.80
CA THR A 118 0.38 3.26 21.77
C THR A 118 -0.24 3.10 20.38
N ASP A 119 0.47 3.49 19.31
CA ASP A 119 -0.03 3.32 17.94
C ASP A 119 -0.28 1.85 17.59
N SER A 120 0.59 0.93 18.03
CA SER A 120 0.42 -0.52 17.86
C SER A 120 -0.89 -1.00 18.49
N LEU A 121 -1.16 -0.60 19.75
CA LEU A 121 -2.37 -0.99 20.47
C LEU A 121 -3.63 -0.42 19.81
N VAL A 122 -3.59 0.83 19.33
CA VAL A 122 -4.75 1.52 18.78
C VAL A 122 -5.05 1.10 17.35
N ASN A 123 -4.03 1.02 16.50
CA ASN A 123 -4.21 0.92 15.04
C ASN A 123 -3.90 -0.48 14.49
N ARG A 124 -3.05 -1.29 15.15
CA ARG A 124 -2.65 -2.64 14.72
C ARG A 124 -2.32 -2.69 13.22
N ARG A 125 -1.40 -1.84 12.77
CA ARG A 125 -1.14 -1.62 11.33
C ARG A 125 -0.31 -2.75 10.74
N LEU A 126 -0.87 -3.42 9.73
CA LEU A 126 -0.11 -4.39 8.95
C LEU A 126 0.44 -3.76 7.67
N SER A 127 1.60 -4.26 7.26
CA SER A 127 2.16 -4.08 5.92
C SER A 127 2.35 -5.46 5.30
N ILE A 128 1.24 -6.06 4.82
CA ILE A 128 1.32 -7.29 4.04
C ILE A 128 1.82 -6.90 2.65
N PHE A 129 3.12 -7.03 2.45
CA PHE A 129 3.81 -6.58 1.24
C PHE A 129 3.77 -7.67 0.17
N ILE A 130 3.00 -7.43 -0.89
CA ILE A 130 2.85 -8.37 -2.01
C ILE A 130 3.83 -8.03 -3.13
N ARG A 131 4.72 -8.98 -3.43
CA ARG A 131 5.78 -8.84 -4.43
C ARG A 131 5.59 -9.74 -5.65
N GLY A 132 6.33 -9.43 -6.72
CA GLY A 132 6.41 -10.29 -7.90
C GLY A 132 5.22 -10.17 -8.86
N TRP A 133 4.63 -8.98 -9.00
CA TRP A 133 3.54 -8.75 -9.96
C TRP A 133 4.02 -8.90 -11.40
N GLY A 134 5.19 -8.34 -11.72
CA GLY A 134 5.82 -8.49 -13.02
C GLY A 134 6.20 -9.94 -13.35
N ASP A 135 6.62 -10.72 -12.34
CA ASP A 135 6.96 -12.14 -12.53
C ASP A 135 5.73 -12.96 -12.93
N VAL A 136 4.56 -12.65 -12.39
CA VAL A 136 3.30 -13.30 -12.79
C VAL A 136 3.00 -13.03 -14.27
N VAL A 137 3.22 -11.79 -14.73
CA VAL A 137 3.03 -11.43 -16.14
C VAL A 137 4.06 -12.14 -17.02
N ALA A 138 5.33 -12.09 -16.65
CA ALA A 138 6.40 -12.73 -17.40
C ALA A 138 6.21 -14.26 -17.52
N ALA A 139 5.89 -14.92 -16.41
CA ALA A 139 5.69 -16.38 -16.39
C ALA A 139 4.45 -16.82 -17.17
N SER A 140 3.39 -16.03 -17.17
CA SER A 140 2.18 -16.30 -17.96
C SER A 140 2.29 -15.84 -19.41
N GLN A 141 3.47 -15.32 -19.83
CA GLN A 141 3.71 -14.72 -21.15
C GLN A 141 2.67 -13.63 -21.50
N GLY A 142 2.19 -12.91 -20.48
CA GLY A 142 1.25 -11.82 -20.67
C GLY A 142 1.92 -10.61 -21.31
N ASP A 143 1.22 -9.94 -22.23
CA ASP A 143 1.67 -8.66 -22.77
C ASP A 143 1.42 -7.54 -21.74
N PRO A 144 2.47 -6.89 -21.18
CA PRO A 144 2.31 -5.81 -20.21
C PRO A 144 1.60 -4.56 -20.78
N ALA A 145 1.56 -4.40 -22.11
CA ALA A 145 0.82 -3.31 -22.75
C ALA A 145 -0.68 -3.61 -22.94
N SER A 146 -1.10 -4.87 -22.74
CA SER A 146 -2.48 -5.28 -22.94
C SER A 146 -3.38 -4.93 -21.77
N LEU A 147 -4.55 -4.33 -22.08
CA LEU A 147 -5.61 -4.10 -21.12
C LEU A 147 -6.11 -5.41 -20.47
N ALA A 148 -6.05 -6.53 -21.18
CA ALA A 148 -6.43 -7.83 -20.64
C ALA A 148 -5.50 -8.27 -19.50
N THR A 149 -4.19 -8.04 -19.65
CA THR A 149 -3.18 -8.32 -18.62
C THR A 149 -3.42 -7.46 -17.39
N LEU A 150 -3.63 -6.15 -17.56
CA LEU A 150 -3.96 -5.25 -16.45
C LEU A 150 -5.23 -5.70 -15.71
N ARG A 151 -6.31 -6.03 -16.44
CA ARG A 151 -7.57 -6.48 -15.83
C ARG A 151 -7.39 -7.75 -14.99
N LYS A 152 -6.58 -8.71 -15.46
CA LYS A 152 -6.24 -9.93 -14.70
C LYS A 152 -5.49 -9.59 -13.41
N LEU A 153 -4.50 -8.70 -13.46
CA LEU A 153 -3.79 -8.27 -12.25
C LEU A 153 -4.69 -7.51 -11.26
N GLN A 154 -5.58 -6.64 -11.76
CA GLN A 154 -6.56 -5.95 -10.90
C GLN A 154 -7.57 -6.92 -10.28
N GLN A 155 -7.95 -8.00 -10.97
CA GLN A 155 -8.76 -9.07 -10.37
C GLN A 155 -8.00 -9.81 -9.27
N LEU A 156 -6.72 -10.13 -9.50
CA LEU A 156 -5.85 -10.72 -8.48
C LEU A 156 -5.70 -9.81 -7.26
N ALA A 157 -5.42 -8.52 -7.45
CA ALA A 157 -5.29 -7.56 -6.37
C ALA A 157 -6.58 -7.46 -5.53
N ARG A 158 -7.75 -7.40 -6.18
CA ARG A 158 -9.04 -7.43 -5.48
C ARG A 158 -9.26 -8.73 -4.70
N HIS A 159 -8.87 -9.87 -5.26
CA HIS A 159 -8.93 -11.16 -4.55
C HIS A 159 -8.04 -11.15 -3.30
N ILE A 160 -6.81 -10.65 -3.41
CA ILE A 160 -5.89 -10.53 -2.27
C ILE A 160 -6.50 -9.62 -1.19
N VAL A 161 -6.98 -8.43 -1.56
CA VAL A 161 -7.65 -7.50 -0.62
C VAL A 161 -8.82 -8.17 0.08
N ALA A 162 -9.65 -8.94 -0.65
CA ALA A 162 -10.79 -9.65 -0.08
C ALA A 162 -10.33 -10.66 0.98
N VAL A 163 -9.32 -11.48 0.68
CA VAL A 163 -8.78 -12.48 1.62
C VAL A 163 -8.20 -11.84 2.89
N LEU A 164 -7.43 -10.76 2.73
CA LEU A 164 -6.84 -10.04 3.87
C LEU A 164 -7.93 -9.40 4.74
N THR A 165 -8.92 -8.76 4.12
CA THR A 165 -10.03 -8.08 4.80
C THR A 165 -10.92 -9.08 5.52
N GLU A 166 -11.27 -10.20 4.88
CA GLU A 166 -12.05 -11.28 5.49
C GLU A 166 -11.33 -11.84 6.72
N ARG A 167 -10.02 -12.08 6.63
CA ARG A 167 -9.26 -12.57 7.78
C ARG A 167 -9.19 -11.56 8.91
N SER A 168 -8.96 -10.28 8.59
CA SER A 168 -8.95 -9.19 9.57
C SER A 168 -10.31 -9.04 10.27
N ARG A 169 -11.43 -9.21 9.54
CA ARG A 169 -12.78 -9.22 10.10
C ARG A 169 -13.02 -10.44 11.02
N ALA A 170 -12.57 -11.62 10.62
CA ALA A 170 -12.66 -12.82 11.45
C ALA A 170 -11.85 -12.70 12.75
N LEU A 171 -10.73 -11.96 12.75
CA LEU A 171 -10.00 -11.62 13.97
C LEU A 171 -10.74 -10.59 14.81
N ALA A 172 -11.37 -9.58 14.18
CA ALA A 172 -12.19 -8.60 14.89
C ALA A 172 -13.36 -9.24 15.64
N GLY A 173 -14.05 -10.20 15.02
CA GLY A 173 -15.15 -10.93 15.67
C GLY A 173 -14.72 -11.83 16.83
N ARG A 174 -13.43 -12.20 16.93
CA ARG A 174 -12.89 -13.03 18.02
C ARG A 174 -12.21 -12.23 19.12
N ASN A 175 -11.48 -11.18 18.74
CA ASN A 175 -10.55 -10.46 19.62
C ASN A 175 -10.94 -8.98 19.82
N GLY A 176 -12.06 -8.53 19.23
CA GLY A 176 -12.44 -7.13 19.12
C GLY A 176 -11.76 -6.43 17.93
N HIS A 177 -12.39 -5.38 17.40
CA HIS A 177 -11.80 -4.54 16.35
C HIS A 177 -10.68 -3.63 16.89
N CYS A 178 -9.96 -2.93 16.01
CA CYS A 178 -8.94 -1.97 16.46
C CYS A 178 -9.58 -0.77 17.18
N SER A 179 -8.88 -0.21 18.16
CA SER A 179 -9.41 0.91 18.96
C SER A 179 -9.48 2.24 18.24
N ALA A 180 -8.90 2.33 17.03
CA ALA A 180 -9.06 3.48 16.15
C ALA A 180 -10.53 3.84 15.89
N TYR A 181 -11.44 2.85 15.91
CA TYR A 181 -12.88 3.10 15.78
C TYR A 181 -13.46 3.83 17.00
N GLU A 182 -13.03 3.52 18.22
CA GLU A 182 -13.49 4.25 19.41
C GLU A 182 -12.97 5.69 19.38
N VAL A 183 -11.71 5.89 18.98
CA VAL A 183 -11.10 7.22 18.85
C VAL A 183 -11.85 8.08 17.82
N ALA A 184 -12.19 7.49 16.65
CA ALA A 184 -12.99 8.17 15.64
C ALA A 184 -14.42 8.44 16.12
N GLY A 185 -15.05 7.45 16.76
CA GLY A 185 -16.41 7.53 17.32
C GLY A 185 -16.57 8.59 18.40
N ALA A 186 -15.53 8.85 19.21
CA ALA A 186 -15.56 9.89 20.22
C ALA A 186 -15.83 11.30 19.65
N GLN A 187 -15.44 11.56 18.40
CA GLN A 187 -15.81 12.82 17.72
C GLN A 187 -17.28 12.82 17.30
N VAL A 188 -17.79 11.67 16.87
CA VAL A 188 -19.18 11.48 16.47
C VAL A 188 -20.13 11.62 17.67
N HIS A 189 -19.68 11.19 18.86
CA HIS A 189 -20.45 11.24 20.12
C HIS A 189 -20.93 12.63 20.54
N LYS A 190 -20.29 13.69 20.02
CA LYS A 190 -20.69 15.08 20.24
C LYS A 190 -21.99 15.46 19.51
N HIS A 191 -22.49 14.61 18.61
CA HIS A 191 -23.65 14.90 17.75
C HIS A 191 -24.96 14.22 18.18
N GLY A 192 -25.04 13.66 19.40
CA GLY A 192 -26.27 13.13 20.00
C GLY A 192 -26.50 11.63 19.82
N SER A 193 -27.53 11.09 20.48
CA SER A 193 -27.77 9.63 20.61
C SER A 193 -28.02 8.91 19.28
N GLU A 194 -28.77 9.52 18.36
CA GLU A 194 -29.07 8.92 17.06
C GLU A 194 -27.82 8.71 16.21
N MET A 195 -26.93 9.70 16.18
CA MET A 195 -25.67 9.59 15.44
C MET A 195 -24.77 8.52 16.05
N ASN A 196 -24.81 8.35 17.37
CA ASN A 196 -24.05 7.31 18.08
C ASN A 196 -24.55 5.91 17.74
N GLU A 197 -25.86 5.73 17.58
CA GLU A 197 -26.44 4.47 17.11
C GLU A 197 -26.10 4.18 15.64
N ARG A 198 -26.08 5.21 14.79
CA ARG A 198 -25.63 5.08 13.39
C ARG A 198 -24.15 4.68 13.32
N TRP A 199 -23.30 5.33 14.12
CA TRP A 199 -21.87 4.99 14.22
C TRP A 199 -21.66 3.53 14.66
N ARG A 200 -22.30 3.11 15.76
CA ARG A 200 -22.19 1.73 16.25
C ARG A 200 -22.59 0.70 15.19
N ARG A 201 -23.74 0.88 14.53
CA ARG A 201 -24.16 -0.01 13.42
C ARG A 201 -23.17 -0.05 12.26
N ALA A 202 -22.56 1.09 11.93
CA ALA A 202 -21.56 1.15 10.88
C ALA A 202 -20.28 0.41 11.29
N VAL A 203 -19.84 0.56 12.53
CA VAL A 203 -18.70 -0.19 13.10
C VAL A 203 -19.01 -1.69 13.08
N ASP A 204 -20.14 -2.13 13.61
CA ASP A 204 -20.51 -3.55 13.66
C ASP A 204 -20.51 -4.23 12.29
N SER A 205 -20.87 -3.50 11.23
CA SER A 205 -20.93 -4.03 9.86
C SER A 205 -19.61 -3.94 9.08
N THR A 206 -18.67 -3.08 9.48
CA THR A 206 -17.47 -2.77 8.67
C THR A 206 -16.14 -2.86 9.42
N ALA A 207 -16.17 -3.06 10.74
CA ALA A 207 -14.97 -3.03 11.56
C ALA A 207 -14.01 -4.18 11.26
N LEU A 208 -12.72 -3.87 11.39
CA LEU A 208 -11.60 -4.76 11.14
C LEU A 208 -10.66 -4.77 12.34
N ARG A 209 -9.86 -5.83 12.46
CA ARG A 209 -8.86 -5.91 13.53
C ARG A 209 -7.68 -4.97 13.31
N HIS A 210 -7.44 -4.59 12.06
CA HIS A 210 -6.27 -3.84 11.62
C HIS A 210 -6.68 -2.60 10.83
N ARG A 211 -6.04 -1.46 11.09
CA ARG A 211 -6.30 -0.21 10.36
C ARG A 211 -5.81 -0.26 8.93
N ASN A 212 -4.65 -0.86 8.68
CA ASN A 212 -4.01 -1.01 7.36
C ASN A 212 -3.68 -2.48 7.12
N LEU A 213 -3.74 -2.95 5.86
CA LEU A 213 -3.49 -4.34 5.49
C LEU A 213 -2.47 -4.47 4.36
N LEU A 214 -2.79 -3.95 3.17
CA LEU A 214 -2.06 -4.25 1.94
C LEU A 214 -1.01 -3.18 1.64
N THR A 215 0.23 -3.61 1.40
CA THR A 215 1.31 -2.78 0.86
C THR A 215 1.72 -3.29 -0.51
N LEU A 216 1.83 -2.38 -1.48
CA LEU A 216 2.34 -2.66 -2.83
C LEU A 216 3.51 -1.75 -3.14
N SER A 217 4.35 -2.14 -4.09
CA SER A 217 5.38 -1.26 -4.65
C SER A 217 5.12 -0.99 -6.12
N PRO A 218 5.29 0.25 -6.61
CA PRO A 218 5.27 0.52 -8.05
C PRO A 218 6.41 -0.17 -8.79
N TRP A 219 7.48 -0.59 -8.10
CA TRP A 219 8.60 -1.31 -8.70
C TRP A 219 8.34 -2.80 -8.86
N ASP A 220 7.41 -3.39 -8.09
CA ASP A 220 7.10 -4.82 -8.21
C ASP A 220 6.27 -5.16 -9.47
N VAL A 221 5.82 -4.16 -10.24
CA VAL A 221 5.19 -4.39 -11.55
C VAL A 221 6.19 -4.86 -12.60
N PHE A 222 7.48 -4.63 -12.40
CA PHE A 222 8.53 -5.14 -13.28
C PHE A 222 8.95 -6.55 -12.82
N PRO A 223 9.24 -7.46 -13.76
CA PRO A 223 9.78 -8.77 -13.41
C PRO A 223 11.17 -8.61 -12.79
N ARG A 224 11.45 -9.43 -11.77
CA ARG A 224 12.77 -9.47 -11.15
C ARG A 224 13.78 -10.11 -12.09
N GLU A 225 15.06 -9.80 -11.87
CA GLU A 225 16.20 -10.31 -12.64
C GLU A 225 16.17 -9.94 -14.13
N GLN A 226 15.28 -9.04 -14.53
CA GLN A 226 15.18 -8.48 -15.88
C GLN A 226 15.35 -6.96 -15.82
N ALA A 227 15.85 -6.38 -16.91
CA ALA A 227 15.81 -4.95 -17.09
C ALA A 227 14.34 -4.48 -17.11
N ALA A 228 14.04 -3.39 -16.40
CA ALA A 228 12.69 -2.86 -16.26
C ALA A 228 12.13 -2.32 -17.59
N ASP A 229 11.58 -3.19 -18.45
CA ASP A 229 10.93 -2.76 -19.70
C ASP A 229 9.82 -1.74 -19.40
N TYR A 230 9.95 -0.54 -19.98
CA TYR A 230 9.06 0.58 -19.72
C TYR A 230 7.58 0.27 -20.03
N ARG A 231 7.26 -0.73 -20.85
CA ARG A 231 5.88 -1.16 -21.10
C ARG A 231 5.15 -1.64 -19.84
N TYR A 232 5.87 -2.15 -18.84
CA TYR A 232 5.28 -2.64 -17.57
C TYR A 232 4.68 -1.52 -16.71
N ILE A 233 4.99 -0.25 -16.97
CA ILE A 233 4.32 0.88 -16.28
C ILE A 233 2.80 0.89 -16.52
N ASN A 234 2.32 0.22 -17.57
CA ASN A 234 0.89 0.08 -17.85
C ASN A 234 0.15 -0.75 -16.80
N LEU A 235 0.89 -1.47 -15.96
CA LEU A 235 0.36 -2.29 -14.87
C LEU A 235 0.27 -1.54 -13.53
N LEU A 236 0.85 -0.33 -13.44
CA LEU A 236 0.79 0.52 -12.24
C LEU A 236 -0.62 0.76 -11.66
N PRO A 237 -1.73 0.77 -12.44
CA PRO A 237 -3.06 0.92 -11.87
C PRO A 237 -3.47 -0.18 -10.87
N VAL A 238 -2.69 -1.28 -10.73
CA VAL A 238 -2.86 -2.25 -9.65
C VAL A 238 -2.66 -1.63 -8.26
N LEU A 239 -1.88 -0.54 -8.15
CA LEU A 239 -1.57 0.15 -6.90
C LEU A 239 -2.80 0.78 -6.23
N ALA A 240 -3.88 1.03 -6.97
CA ALA A 240 -5.11 1.61 -6.45
C ALA A 240 -5.78 0.74 -5.35
N CYS A 241 -5.41 -0.53 -5.22
CA CYS A 241 -5.88 -1.42 -4.16
C CYS A 241 -5.08 -1.33 -2.86
N ALA A 242 -3.92 -0.65 -2.85
CA ALA A 242 -3.02 -0.61 -1.71
C ALA A 242 -3.50 0.32 -0.59
N ASN A 243 -3.21 -0.04 0.65
CA ASN A 243 -3.38 0.83 1.82
C ASN A 243 -2.15 1.70 2.08
N SER A 244 -0.98 1.20 1.69
CA SER A 244 0.31 1.90 1.78
C SER A 244 1.20 1.49 0.60
N VAL A 245 2.21 2.31 0.31
CA VAL A 245 3.09 2.08 -0.85
C VAL A 245 4.55 2.04 -0.39
N SER A 246 5.26 0.99 -0.77
CA SER A 246 6.71 0.88 -0.59
C SER A 246 7.42 1.36 -1.86
N PHE A 247 8.41 2.25 -1.73
CA PHE A 247 9.27 2.67 -2.84
C PHE A 247 10.57 1.87 -2.93
N ARG A 248 10.61 0.68 -2.30
CA ARG A 248 11.75 -0.23 -2.39
C ARG A 248 11.93 -0.66 -3.85
N ARG A 249 13.05 -0.24 -4.45
CA ARG A 249 13.45 -0.60 -5.81
C ARG A 249 14.54 -1.66 -5.77
N ASP A 250 14.30 -2.78 -6.44
CA ASP A 250 15.25 -3.85 -6.71
C ASP A 250 15.31 -4.24 -8.19
N VAL A 251 14.92 -3.30 -9.07
CA VAL A 251 14.88 -3.47 -10.53
C VAL A 251 15.88 -2.54 -11.22
N ASP A 252 16.48 -3.03 -12.30
CA ASP A 252 17.46 -2.28 -13.09
C ASP A 252 16.77 -1.34 -14.07
N ILE A 253 17.09 -0.05 -13.97
CA ILE A 253 16.60 1.03 -14.82
C ILE A 253 17.75 1.75 -15.55
N CYS A 254 18.95 1.15 -15.65
CA CYS A 254 20.12 1.79 -16.26
C CYS A 254 19.88 2.23 -17.72
N HIS A 255 19.00 1.52 -18.42
CA HIS A 255 18.61 1.77 -19.81
C HIS A 255 17.51 2.83 -19.96
N TRP A 256 16.89 3.28 -18.86
CA TRP A 256 15.93 4.38 -18.91
C TRP A 256 16.65 5.72 -19.14
N ASN A 257 15.88 6.72 -19.52
CA ASN A 257 16.29 8.11 -19.48
C ASN A 257 15.52 8.91 -18.40
N VAL A 258 15.92 10.16 -18.18
CA VAL A 258 15.29 11.07 -17.20
C VAL A 258 13.79 11.26 -17.43
N LYS A 259 13.33 11.25 -18.70
CA LYS A 259 11.92 11.43 -19.05
C LYS A 259 11.09 10.19 -18.68
N GLU A 260 11.62 9.00 -18.89
CA GLU A 260 10.98 7.74 -18.47
C GLU A 260 10.90 7.64 -16.94
N PHE A 261 12.00 7.96 -16.25
CA PHE A 261 12.03 8.00 -14.80
C PHE A 261 11.03 8.99 -14.21
N LYS A 262 10.99 10.22 -14.74
CA LYS A 262 10.00 11.23 -14.36
C LYS A 262 8.57 10.74 -14.65
N GLY A 263 8.32 10.23 -15.86
CA GLY A 263 7.00 9.75 -16.28
C GLY A 263 6.48 8.59 -15.43
N PHE A 264 7.37 7.71 -14.96
CA PHE A 264 7.04 6.68 -13.99
C PHE A 264 6.50 7.30 -12.68
N PHE A 265 7.23 8.24 -12.07
CA PHE A 265 6.81 8.86 -10.81
C PHE A 265 5.53 9.72 -10.98
N GLU A 266 5.39 10.46 -12.08
CA GLU A 266 4.15 11.20 -12.38
C GLU A 266 2.94 10.28 -12.48
N ARG A 267 3.10 9.11 -13.12
CA ARG A 267 2.02 8.12 -13.24
C ARG A 267 1.67 7.49 -11.89
N VAL A 268 2.68 7.20 -11.06
CA VAL A 268 2.44 6.72 -9.69
C VAL A 268 1.69 7.79 -8.89
N ASP A 269 2.14 9.04 -8.92
CA ASP A 269 1.52 10.15 -8.19
C ASP A 269 0.03 10.32 -8.54
N ALA A 270 -0.29 10.35 -9.84
CA ALA A 270 -1.67 10.43 -10.31
C ALA A 270 -2.57 9.30 -9.77
N ILE A 271 -2.07 8.06 -9.75
CA ILE A 271 -2.81 6.90 -9.23
C ILE A 271 -3.06 7.05 -7.73
N LEU A 272 -2.06 7.50 -6.98
CA LEU A 272 -2.17 7.66 -5.52
C LEU A 272 -3.12 8.79 -5.14
N ARG A 273 -3.09 9.92 -5.85
CA ARG A 273 -4.03 11.04 -5.65
C ARG A 273 -5.48 10.64 -5.90
N CYS A 274 -5.76 9.99 -7.03
CA CYS A 274 -7.12 9.50 -7.33
C CYS A 274 -7.63 8.56 -6.23
N SER A 275 -6.75 7.70 -5.69
CA SER A 275 -7.12 6.75 -4.63
C SER A 275 -7.38 7.42 -3.28
N SER A 276 -6.74 8.57 -2.99
CA SER A 276 -6.99 9.35 -1.77
C SER A 276 -8.24 10.25 -1.83
N GLU A 277 -8.60 10.76 -3.02
CA GLU A 277 -9.73 11.69 -3.19
C GLU A 277 -11.10 10.99 -3.28
N THR A 278 -11.15 9.72 -3.69
CA THR A 278 -12.41 9.01 -4.02
C THR A 278 -13.17 8.45 -2.79
N ARG A 279 -13.16 9.09 -1.61
CA ARG A 279 -13.80 8.52 -0.39
C ARG A 279 -14.83 9.37 0.33
N LEU A 280 -15.31 10.45 -0.29
CA LEU A 280 -16.52 11.15 0.16
C LEU A 280 -17.69 10.84 -0.80
N ILE A 281 -18.39 9.73 -0.55
CA ILE A 281 -19.75 9.55 -1.06
C ILE A 281 -20.70 9.72 0.13
N ALA A 282 -21.20 10.94 0.32
CA ALA A 282 -22.39 11.16 1.12
C ALA A 282 -23.58 10.61 0.32
N LYS A 283 -24.10 9.44 0.70
CA LYS A 283 -25.42 9.01 0.24
C LYS A 283 -26.44 9.43 1.28
N GLN A 284 -27.14 10.52 1.00
CA GLN A 284 -28.38 10.84 1.68
C GLN A 284 -29.40 9.76 1.29
N VAL A 285 -29.97 9.07 2.28
CA VAL A 285 -31.23 8.32 2.13
C VAL A 285 -32.24 9.01 3.02
#